data_AF-A0A845R683-F1
#
_entry.id   AF-A0A845R683-F1
#
_cell.length_a   1.000
_cell.length_b   1.000
_cell.length_c   1.000
_cell.angle_alpha   90.00
_cell.angle_beta   90.00
_cell.angle_gamma   90.00
#
_symmetry.space_group_name_H-M   'P 1'
#
loop_
_entity.id
_entity.type
_entity.pdbx_description
1 polymer ?
#
loop_
_entity_poly.entity_id
_entity_poly.type
_entity_poly.pdbx_seq_one_letter_code
_entity_poly.pdbx_strand_id
1 'polypeptide(L)'
;MTISCHMPNFASAQEKDLSAPKSYDRYDYSIADSYNLNGDCMNQILPGGKFNPQFTAFLDLIAEYAQQVDGPILFRPFHENTGSWFWWGKAFCDAETYKSVFRYTVEYLRDEKGVHNLLYVYGPGSEAATLAEYGERYPGDAFVDMVASIPMTTRRPATRTICL
;
A
#
# COMPACT_ATOMS: atom_id res chain seq x y z
N MET A 1 -16.64 3.09 -2.88
CA MET A 1 -15.73 2.97 -4.05
C MET A 1 -14.50 2.17 -3.63
N THR A 2 -13.82 1.43 -4.51
CA THR A 2 -12.58 0.69 -4.16
C THR A 2 -11.39 1.19 -4.99
N ILE A 3 -10.26 1.41 -4.33
CA ILE A 3 -9.00 1.84 -4.95
C ILE A 3 -7.92 0.82 -4.57
N SER A 4 -7.54 0.02 -5.57
CA SER A 4 -6.35 -0.83 -5.48
C SER A 4 -5.13 -0.02 -5.91
N CYS A 5 -4.14 0.12 -5.03
CA CYS A 5 -2.99 0.98 -5.31
C CYS A 5 -1.81 0.14 -5.82
N HIS A 6 -1.53 0.22 -7.12
CA HIS A 6 -0.24 -0.21 -7.69
C HIS A 6 0.76 0.92 -7.47
N MET A 7 1.44 0.91 -6.31
CA MET A 7 2.30 2.03 -5.96
C MET A 7 3.54 2.08 -6.86
N PRO A 8 3.92 3.29 -7.35
CA PRO A 8 5.15 3.44 -8.11
C PRO A 8 6.34 3.06 -7.23
N ASN A 9 7.38 2.45 -7.83
CA ASN A 9 8.63 2.25 -7.11
C ASN A 9 9.32 3.61 -6.90
N PHE A 10 9.33 4.08 -5.65
CA PHE A 10 9.86 5.39 -5.27
C PHE A 10 11.38 5.52 -5.47
N ALA A 11 12.11 4.43 -5.59
CA ALA A 11 13.52 4.46 -5.97
C ALA A 11 13.74 4.90 -7.43
N SER A 12 12.70 4.83 -8.26
CA SER A 12 12.72 5.27 -9.67
C SER A 12 12.05 6.61 -9.90
N ALA A 13 11.43 7.21 -8.87
CA ALA A 13 10.82 8.52 -8.97
C ALA A 13 11.90 9.59 -9.16
N GLN A 14 11.75 10.44 -10.16
CA GLN A 14 12.72 11.49 -10.46
C GLN A 14 12.28 12.81 -9.81
N GLU A 15 13.25 13.59 -9.35
CA GLU A 15 12.97 14.98 -8.93
C GLU A 15 12.65 15.82 -10.17
N LYS A 16 11.60 16.62 -10.07
CA LYS A 16 11.09 17.48 -11.14
C LYS A 16 11.25 18.96 -10.78
N ASP A 17 10.51 19.42 -9.78
CA ASP A 17 10.59 20.79 -9.27
C ASP A 17 10.42 20.79 -7.75
N LEU A 18 11.53 20.79 -7.02
CA LEU A 18 11.52 20.78 -5.56
C LEU A 18 10.91 22.04 -4.94
N SER A 19 10.75 23.12 -5.71
CA SER A 19 10.12 24.36 -5.26
C SER A 19 8.59 24.34 -5.39
N ALA A 20 8.01 23.30 -5.99
CA ALA A 20 6.59 23.19 -6.19
C ALA A 20 5.81 23.28 -4.86
N PRO A 21 4.69 24.03 -4.83
CA PRO A 21 3.91 24.24 -3.61
C PRO A 21 3.30 22.94 -3.11
N LYS A 22 2.86 22.07 -4.03
CA LYS A 22 2.39 20.73 -3.70
C LYS A 22 3.55 19.75 -3.74
N SER A 23 3.69 18.97 -2.68
CA SER A 23 4.78 17.99 -2.50
C SER A 23 4.82 16.96 -3.63
N TYR A 24 3.65 16.47 -4.08
CA TYR A 24 3.56 15.49 -5.16
C TYR A 24 3.97 16.03 -6.53
N ASP A 25 3.94 17.35 -6.75
CA ASP A 25 4.40 17.96 -8.01
C ASP A 25 5.93 18.05 -8.10
N ARG A 26 6.62 17.78 -6.97
CA ARG A 26 8.09 17.80 -6.88
C ARG A 26 8.73 16.59 -7.51
N TYR A 27 7.98 15.52 -7.73
CA TYR A 27 8.47 14.25 -8.24
C TYR A 27 7.70 13.82 -9.49
N ASP A 28 8.40 13.19 -10.42
CA ASP A 28 7.83 12.53 -11.59
C ASP A 28 7.76 11.02 -11.33
N TYR A 29 6.53 10.51 -11.28
CA TYR A 29 6.23 9.09 -11.10
C TYR A 29 5.91 8.36 -12.41
N SER A 30 5.93 9.04 -13.56
CA SER A 30 5.48 8.47 -14.86
C SER A 30 6.31 7.29 -15.35
N ILE A 31 7.58 7.21 -14.95
CA ILE A 31 8.49 6.10 -15.26
C ILE A 31 8.58 5.08 -14.12
N ALA A 32 7.96 5.36 -12.97
CA ALA A 32 8.05 4.52 -11.80
C ALA A 32 6.97 3.44 -11.87
N ASP A 33 7.40 2.18 -11.93
CA ASP A 33 6.52 1.02 -12.08
C ASP A 33 6.51 0.18 -10.82
N SER A 34 5.33 -0.29 -10.42
CA SER A 34 5.13 -1.29 -9.36
C SER A 34 5.87 -2.62 -9.63
N TYR A 35 6.09 -2.97 -10.90
CA TYR A 35 6.85 -4.16 -11.31
C TYR A 35 8.36 -3.93 -11.37
N ASN A 36 8.84 -2.70 -11.19
CA ASN A 36 10.27 -2.48 -11.03
C ASN A 36 10.69 -2.93 -9.63
N LEU A 37 11.50 -3.96 -9.54
CA LEU A 37 11.90 -4.59 -8.28
C LEU A 37 13.26 -4.07 -7.75
N ASN A 38 13.88 -3.13 -8.46
CA ASN A 38 15.21 -2.64 -8.13
C ASN A 38 15.19 -1.51 -7.08
N GLY A 39 16.35 -1.22 -6.51
CA GLY A 39 16.57 -0.01 -5.72
C GLY A 39 16.20 -0.11 -4.24
N ASP A 40 15.89 -1.30 -3.73
CA ASP A 40 15.68 -1.55 -2.29
C ASP A 40 14.62 -0.61 -1.66
N CYS A 41 13.56 -0.35 -2.43
CA CYS A 41 12.59 0.70 -2.12
C CYS A 41 11.93 0.46 -0.76
N MET A 42 11.42 -0.75 -0.51
CA MET A 42 10.64 -1.05 0.70
C MET A 42 11.41 -0.84 2.01
N ASN A 43 12.72 -1.08 2.01
CA ASN A 43 13.55 -0.92 3.21
C ASN A 43 14.02 0.54 3.43
N GLN A 44 13.74 1.45 2.49
CA GLN A 44 14.19 2.84 2.51
C GLN A 44 13.05 3.88 2.39
N ILE A 45 11.79 3.46 2.52
CA ILE A 45 10.62 4.36 2.45
C ILE A 45 10.08 4.81 3.81
N LEU A 46 10.49 4.19 4.92
CA LEU A 46 10.14 4.63 6.27
C LEU A 46 10.86 5.94 6.64
N PRO A 47 10.38 6.70 7.66
CA PRO A 47 11.03 7.93 8.10
C PRO A 47 12.53 7.76 8.33
N GLY A 48 13.33 8.68 7.78
CA GLY A 48 14.80 8.61 7.77
C GLY A 48 15.40 7.81 6.60
N GLY A 49 14.57 7.09 5.84
CA GLY A 49 14.95 6.42 4.61
C GLY A 49 15.02 7.36 3.40
N LYS A 50 15.81 6.97 2.40
CA LYS A 50 16.11 7.77 1.20
C LYS A 50 14.87 8.14 0.38
N PHE A 51 13.86 7.27 0.35
CA PHE A 51 12.69 7.40 -0.52
C PHE A 51 11.44 7.87 0.23
N ASN A 52 11.56 8.16 1.53
CA ASN A 52 10.44 8.64 2.34
C ASN A 52 9.84 9.98 1.84
N PRO A 53 10.62 10.97 1.36
CA PRO A 53 10.04 12.19 0.80
C PRO A 53 9.17 11.94 -0.44
N GLN A 54 9.62 11.07 -1.34
CA GLN A 54 8.88 10.66 -2.55
C GLN A 54 7.61 9.92 -2.17
N PHE A 55 7.68 9.07 -1.14
CA PHE A 55 6.55 8.28 -0.67
C PHE A 55 5.48 9.15 -0.01
N THR A 56 5.86 10.01 0.94
CA THR A 56 4.92 10.91 1.63
C THR A 56 4.30 11.92 0.68
N ALA A 57 5.06 12.44 -0.29
CA ALA A 57 4.50 13.25 -1.38
C ALA A 57 3.42 12.48 -2.17
N PHE A 58 3.63 11.21 -2.48
CA PHE A 58 2.61 10.39 -3.12
C PHE A 58 1.38 10.14 -2.22
N LEU A 59 1.59 9.99 -0.91
CA LEU A 59 0.48 9.90 0.05
C LEU A 59 -0.30 11.22 0.15
N ASP A 60 0.35 12.39 0.01
CA ASP A 60 -0.33 13.69 -0.05
C ASP A 60 -1.29 13.76 -1.24
N LEU A 61 -0.90 13.23 -2.40
CA LEU A 61 -1.78 13.13 -3.57
C LEU A 61 -3.01 12.26 -3.27
N ILE A 62 -2.82 11.10 -2.62
CA ILE A 62 -3.92 10.21 -2.22
C ILE A 62 -4.84 10.91 -1.22
N ALA A 63 -4.27 11.62 -0.24
CA ALA A 63 -5.04 12.36 0.75
C ALA A 63 -5.90 13.46 0.12
N GLU A 64 -5.32 14.26 -0.79
CA GLU A 64 -6.06 15.30 -1.50
C GLU A 64 -7.21 14.70 -2.33
N TYR A 65 -6.96 13.59 -3.03
CA TYR A 65 -8.00 12.89 -3.77
C TYR A 65 -9.11 12.36 -2.85
N ALA A 66 -8.74 11.71 -1.74
CA ALA A 66 -9.71 11.15 -0.80
C ALA A 66 -10.61 12.23 -0.19
N GLN A 67 -10.07 13.40 0.12
CA GLN A 67 -10.83 14.53 0.66
C GLN A 67 -11.84 15.13 -0.34
N GLN A 68 -11.64 14.94 -1.64
CA GLN A 68 -12.56 15.40 -2.68
C GLN A 68 -13.73 14.43 -2.94
N VAL A 69 -13.64 13.20 -2.45
CA VAL A 69 -14.65 12.17 -2.66
C VAL A 69 -15.71 12.23 -1.55
N ASP A 70 -16.97 12.37 -1.95
CA ASP A 70 -18.09 12.23 -1.04
C ASP A 70 -18.40 10.74 -0.80
N GLY A 71 -18.22 10.28 0.45
CA GLY A 71 -18.47 8.91 0.89
C GLY A 71 -17.21 8.03 1.08
N PRO A 72 -17.40 6.77 1.48
CA PRO A 72 -16.31 5.88 1.87
C PRO A 72 -15.55 5.28 0.68
N ILE A 73 -14.23 5.18 0.88
CA ILE A 73 -13.27 4.58 -0.05
C ILE A 73 -12.64 3.36 0.62
N LEU A 74 -12.76 2.20 -0.02
CA LEU A 74 -11.97 1.02 0.30
C LEU A 74 -10.57 1.21 -0.29
N PHE A 75 -9.57 1.42 0.55
CA PHE A 75 -8.18 1.61 0.14
C PHE A 75 -7.38 0.35 0.41
N ARG A 76 -6.80 -0.23 -0.64
CA ARG A 76 -6.06 -1.49 -0.59
C ARG A 76 -4.58 -1.29 -0.97
N PRO A 77 -3.74 -0.79 -0.04
CA PRO A 77 -2.31 -0.59 -0.29
C PRO A 77 -1.54 -1.92 -0.22
N PHE A 78 -0.43 -2.00 -0.97
CA PHE A 78 0.54 -3.11 -0.91
C PHE A 78 -0.07 -4.53 -0.98
N HIS A 79 -1.00 -4.72 -1.90
CA HIS A 79 -1.68 -6.00 -2.11
C HIS A 79 -0.75 -7.07 -2.69
N GLU A 80 -1.13 -8.34 -2.56
CA GLU A 80 -0.35 -9.48 -3.10
C GLU A 80 1.08 -9.56 -2.53
N ASN A 81 1.25 -9.13 -1.27
CA ASN A 81 2.54 -9.02 -0.60
C ASN A 81 3.23 -10.35 -0.29
N THR A 82 2.52 -11.47 -0.43
CA THR A 82 3.04 -12.83 -0.30
C THR A 82 3.81 -13.26 -1.53
N GLY A 83 3.46 -12.70 -2.69
CA GLY A 83 4.20 -12.83 -3.94
C GLY A 83 5.49 -12.02 -3.96
N SER A 84 6.17 -11.99 -5.11
CA SER A 84 7.41 -11.22 -5.32
C SER A 84 7.48 -10.61 -6.72
N TRP A 85 6.32 -10.22 -7.26
CA TRP A 85 6.21 -9.45 -8.51
C TRP A 85 6.03 -7.94 -8.28
N PHE A 86 5.85 -7.52 -7.03
CA PHE A 86 5.89 -6.12 -6.63
C PHE A 86 7.08 -5.87 -5.72
N TRP A 87 7.58 -4.63 -5.72
CA TRP A 87 8.74 -4.22 -4.91
C TRP A 87 8.49 -4.30 -3.40
N TRP A 88 7.23 -4.43 -2.95
CA TRP A 88 6.85 -4.68 -1.55
C TRP A 88 6.65 -6.17 -1.22
N GLY A 89 6.93 -7.07 -2.16
CA GLY A 89 6.76 -8.51 -2.01
C GLY A 89 7.75 -9.18 -1.05
N LYS A 90 7.51 -10.48 -0.76
CA LYS A 90 8.24 -11.25 0.26
C LYS A 90 9.75 -11.31 0.04
N ALA A 91 10.22 -11.32 -1.21
CA ALA A 91 11.65 -11.33 -1.54
C ALA A 91 12.37 -10.00 -1.28
N PHE A 92 11.65 -8.88 -1.11
CA PHE A 92 12.23 -7.52 -1.10
C PHE A 92 12.21 -6.85 0.27
N CYS A 93 11.48 -7.41 1.23
CA CYS A 93 11.48 -6.93 2.62
C CYS A 93 11.10 -8.05 3.58
N ASP A 94 11.52 -7.95 4.82
CA ASP A 94 11.02 -8.84 5.87
C ASP A 94 9.56 -8.48 6.28
N ALA A 95 8.95 -9.36 7.08
CA ALA A 95 7.56 -9.20 7.48
C ALA A 95 7.35 -7.97 8.38
N GLU A 96 8.31 -7.65 9.26
CA GLU A 96 8.20 -6.50 10.17
C GLU A 96 8.33 -5.17 9.44
N THR A 97 9.18 -5.10 8.42
CA THR A 97 9.28 -3.95 7.52
C THR A 97 7.97 -3.72 6.79
N TYR A 98 7.38 -4.79 6.22
CA TYR A 98 6.07 -4.69 5.58
C TYR A 98 5.00 -4.14 6.53
N LYS A 99 4.89 -4.71 7.74
CA LYS A 99 3.94 -4.26 8.76
C LYS A 99 4.18 -2.79 9.11
N SER A 100 5.44 -2.40 9.29
CA SER A 100 5.81 -1.04 9.68
C SER A 100 5.46 -0.02 8.60
N VAL A 101 5.71 -0.34 7.33
CA VAL A 101 5.30 0.51 6.20
C VAL A 101 3.78 0.61 6.10
N PHE A 102 3.06 -0.50 6.26
CA PHE A 102 1.60 -0.48 6.22
C PHE A 102 1.03 0.40 7.34
N ARG A 103 1.50 0.21 8.58
CA ARG A 103 1.10 1.04 9.73
C ARG A 103 1.40 2.51 9.50
N TYR A 104 2.62 2.81 9.04
CA TYR A 104 3.03 4.18 8.72
C TYR A 104 2.13 4.82 7.65
N THR A 105 1.70 4.06 6.64
CA THR A 105 0.77 4.54 5.60
C THR A 105 -0.59 4.92 6.19
N VAL A 106 -1.12 4.08 7.08
CA VAL A 106 -2.38 4.31 7.79
C VAL A 106 -2.27 5.55 8.67
N GLU A 107 -1.25 5.62 9.53
CA GLU A 107 -1.01 6.73 10.45
C GLU A 107 -0.81 8.04 9.70
N TYR A 108 -0.04 8.04 8.62
CA TYR A 108 0.17 9.23 7.81
C TYR A 108 -1.16 9.75 7.21
N LEU A 109 -1.94 8.88 6.57
CA LEU A 109 -3.20 9.31 5.94
C LEU A 109 -4.27 9.70 6.98
N ARG A 110 -4.42 8.92 8.05
CA ARG A 110 -5.45 9.11 9.08
C ARG A 110 -5.11 10.26 10.03
N ASP A 111 -3.90 10.25 10.57
CA ASP A 111 -3.51 11.10 11.71
C ASP A 111 -2.80 12.37 11.24
N GLU A 112 -1.87 12.27 10.29
CA GLU A 112 -1.14 13.45 9.78
C GLU A 112 -1.94 14.23 8.73
N LYS A 113 -2.63 13.54 7.81
CA LYS A 113 -3.43 14.17 6.75
C LYS A 113 -4.91 14.34 7.09
N GLY A 114 -5.37 13.78 8.20
CA GLY A 114 -6.76 13.91 8.67
C GLY A 114 -7.80 13.30 7.73
N VAL A 115 -7.44 12.23 7.01
CA VAL A 115 -8.36 11.55 6.09
C VAL A 115 -9.20 10.53 6.88
N HIS A 116 -10.52 10.72 6.88
CA HIS A 116 -11.45 9.91 7.70
C HIS A 116 -12.47 9.10 6.88
N ASN A 117 -12.38 9.13 5.55
CA ASN A 117 -13.25 8.37 4.65
C ASN A 117 -12.56 7.16 4.01
N LEU A 118 -11.36 6.79 4.46
CA LEU A 118 -10.65 5.59 4.01
C LEU A 118 -10.95 4.41 4.95
N LEU A 119 -11.25 3.26 4.37
CA LEU A 119 -11.27 1.95 5.02
C LEU A 119 -10.11 1.13 4.49
N TYR A 120 -9.24 0.65 5.37
CA TYR A 120 -8.00 -0.03 5.01
C TYR A 120 -8.20 -1.53 4.80
N VAL A 121 -7.93 -1.99 3.59
CA VAL A 121 -8.10 -3.38 3.18
C VAL A 121 -6.74 -4.07 3.10
N TYR A 122 -6.53 -5.07 3.93
CA TYR A 122 -5.38 -5.97 3.82
C TYR A 122 -5.71 -7.14 2.89
N GLY A 123 -4.89 -7.35 1.86
CA GLY A 123 -5.12 -8.40 0.88
C GLY A 123 -3.84 -9.13 0.48
N PRO A 124 -3.46 -10.21 1.19
CA PRO A 124 -2.38 -11.07 0.75
C PRO A 124 -2.76 -11.78 -0.56
N GLY A 125 -1.73 -12.20 -1.29
CA GLY A 125 -1.92 -12.89 -2.55
C GLY A 125 -2.40 -14.33 -2.35
N SER A 126 -2.71 -14.99 -3.45
CA SER A 126 -3.22 -16.36 -3.46
C SER A 126 -2.20 -17.40 -2.97
N GLU A 127 -0.93 -16.99 -2.81
CA GLU A 127 0.20 -17.85 -2.48
C GLU A 127 0.22 -18.25 -1.01
N ALA A 128 -0.47 -17.50 -0.14
CA ALA A 128 -0.67 -17.94 1.24
C ALA A 128 -1.59 -19.15 1.27
N ALA A 129 -1.06 -20.31 1.69
CA ALA A 129 -1.78 -21.58 1.74
C ALA A 129 -2.36 -21.85 3.14
N THR A 130 -1.89 -21.14 4.16
CA THR A 130 -2.28 -21.35 5.56
C THR A 130 -2.62 -20.04 6.28
N LEU A 131 -3.45 -20.11 7.33
CA LEU A 131 -3.78 -18.95 8.17
C LEU A 131 -2.52 -18.32 8.82
N ALA A 132 -1.50 -19.13 9.11
CA ALA A 132 -0.23 -18.66 9.63
C ALA A 132 0.53 -17.79 8.61
N GLU A 133 0.53 -18.19 7.33
CA GLU A 133 1.13 -17.40 6.24
C GLU A 133 0.32 -16.12 5.95
N TYR A 134 -1.01 -16.18 6.05
CA TYR A 134 -1.88 -15.00 6.01
C TYR A 134 -1.56 -14.01 7.15
N GLY A 135 -1.30 -14.53 8.35
CA GLY A 135 -0.99 -13.72 9.53
C GLY A 135 0.44 -13.20 9.60
N GLU A 136 1.38 -13.79 8.85
CA GLU A 136 2.82 -13.48 8.93
C GLU A 136 3.10 -11.99 8.75
N ARG A 137 2.43 -11.36 7.77
CA ARG A 137 2.60 -9.96 7.39
C ARG A 137 1.42 -9.07 7.78
N TYR A 138 0.51 -9.59 8.61
CA TYR A 138 -0.67 -8.85 9.05
C TYR A 138 -0.25 -7.64 9.92
N PRO A 139 -0.64 -6.40 9.57
CA PRO A 139 -0.26 -5.19 10.31
C PRO A 139 -0.87 -5.07 11.72
N GLY A 140 -1.95 -5.80 11.98
CA GLY A 140 -2.71 -5.77 13.24
C GLY A 140 -4.09 -5.13 13.10
N ASP A 141 -5.02 -5.51 13.98
CA ASP A 141 -6.43 -5.11 13.95
C ASP A 141 -6.64 -3.58 14.02
N ALA A 142 -5.71 -2.84 14.65
CA ALA A 142 -5.80 -1.39 14.76
C ALA A 142 -5.53 -0.62 13.44
N PHE A 143 -5.09 -1.33 12.41
CA PHE A 143 -4.65 -0.74 11.13
C PHE A 143 -5.40 -1.31 9.92
N VAL A 144 -6.26 -2.31 10.12
CA VAL A 144 -6.95 -3.01 9.04
C VAL A 144 -8.44 -3.09 9.37
N ASP A 145 -9.27 -2.51 8.50
CA ASP A 145 -10.72 -2.57 8.62
C ASP A 145 -11.30 -3.83 7.96
N MET A 146 -10.67 -4.31 6.89
CA MET A 146 -11.14 -5.46 6.12
C MET A 146 -9.98 -6.35 5.65
N VAL A 147 -10.20 -7.67 5.67
CA VAL A 147 -9.28 -8.64 5.06
C VAL A 147 -9.93 -9.20 3.81
N ALA A 148 -9.26 -9.07 2.66
CA ALA A 148 -9.75 -9.54 1.36
C ALA A 148 -8.79 -10.55 0.74
N SER A 149 -9.25 -11.77 0.49
CA SER A 149 -8.48 -12.79 -0.24
C SER A 149 -8.79 -12.75 -1.74
N ILE A 150 -7.78 -12.94 -2.60
CA ILE A 150 -8.00 -13.26 -4.02
C ILE A 150 -8.34 -14.75 -4.11
N PRO A 151 -9.54 -15.16 -4.52
CA PRO A 151 -9.89 -16.57 -4.53
C PRO A 151 -9.16 -17.29 -5.68
N MET A 152 -8.38 -18.32 -5.35
CA MET A 152 -7.94 -19.31 -6.32
C MET A 152 -9.16 -19.97 -6.96
N THR A 153 -9.20 -20.03 -8.29
CA THR A 153 -10.19 -20.80 -9.04
C THR A 153 -10.08 -22.29 -8.70
N THR A 154 -10.91 -22.78 -7.79
CA THR A 154 -11.46 -24.13 -7.88
C THR A 154 -12.96 -24.08 -7.56
N ARG A 155 -13.78 -24.51 -8.53
CA ARG A 155 -15.23 -24.66 -8.35
C ARG A 155 -15.49 -25.64 -7.19
N ARG A 156 -16.04 -25.15 -6.06
CA ARG A 156 -16.94 -25.90 -5.17
C ARG A 156 -17.74 -24.93 -4.26
N PRO A 157 -18.98 -25.26 -3.90
CA PRO A 157 -19.99 -24.26 -3.53
C PRO A 157 -19.90 -23.84 -2.06
N ALA A 158 -20.07 -22.52 -1.89
CA ALA A 158 -20.66 -21.81 -0.75
C ALA A 158 -20.33 -22.32 0.67
N THR A 159 -19.40 -21.63 1.32
CA THR A 159 -19.66 -21.15 2.68
C THR A 159 -19.45 -19.64 2.67
N ARG A 160 -20.47 -18.90 3.09
CA ARG A 160 -20.57 -17.44 3.03
C ARG A 160 -19.41 -16.80 3.81
N THR A 161 -18.46 -16.20 3.10
CA THR A 161 -17.72 -15.04 3.61
C THR A 161 -18.31 -13.83 2.92
N ILE A 162 -18.88 -12.93 3.72
CA ILE A 162 -19.36 -11.63 3.25
C ILE A 162 -18.12 -10.84 2.80
N CYS A 163 -17.95 -10.70 1.50
CA CYS A 163 -17.23 -9.57 0.90
C CYS A 163 -18.31 -8.55 0.52
N LEU A 164 -18.24 -7.34 1.10
CA LEU A 164 -18.84 -6.15 0.51
C LEU A 164 -17.92 -5.61 -0.58
#